data_AF-A0A6L3ZZ14-F1
#
_entry.id   AF-A0A6L3ZZ14-F1
#
_cell.length_a   1.000
_cell.length_b   1.000
_cell.length_c   1.000
_cell.angle_alpha   90.00
_cell.angle_beta   90.00
_cell.angle_gamma   90.00
#
_symmetry.space_group_name_H-M   'P 1'
#
loop_
_entity.id
_entity.type
_entity.pdbx_description
1 polymer ?
#
loop_
_entity_poly.entity_id
_entity_poly.type
_entity_poly.pdbx_seq_one_letter_code
_entity_poly.pdbx_strand_id
1 'polypeptide(L)'
;MTIIPASSGRRRPTEQETISLELVSGLLMIIGLLAFAYLFYAIATSDEIKDATQGLDIEGIGIEVRKVEPEGEVAYFEIIPAPGGPAEEKGVRAGDRLTKVEDTEITPGFSIAQVDRLLQEPDVKRADDDFEISIEFL
;
A
#
# COMPACT_ATOMS: atom_id res chain seq x y z
N MET A 1 38.78 47.48 -40.80
CA MET A 1 39.23 47.39 -39.39
C MET A 1 38.40 46.30 -38.75
N THR A 2 38.95 45.08 -38.65
CA THR A 2 38.20 43.90 -38.21
C THR A 2 38.44 43.70 -36.73
N ILE A 3 37.39 43.80 -35.91
CA ILE A 3 37.45 43.60 -34.46
C ILE A 3 37.34 42.10 -34.21
N ILE A 4 38.40 41.48 -33.71
CA ILE A 4 38.40 40.08 -33.26
C ILE A 4 37.87 40.08 -31.82
N PRO A 5 36.76 39.40 -31.50
CA PRO A 5 36.27 39.35 -30.12
C PRO A 5 37.24 38.56 -29.23
N ALA A 6 37.43 39.03 -28.00
CA ALA A 6 38.28 38.38 -27.03
C ALA A 6 37.83 36.92 -26.81
N SER A 7 38.77 35.99 -26.91
CA SER A 7 38.53 34.58 -26.61
C SER A 7 38.01 34.45 -25.18
N SER A 8 36.80 33.92 -25.00
CA SER A 8 36.26 33.53 -23.71
C SER A 8 37.04 32.32 -23.18
N GLY A 9 38.24 32.58 -22.64
CA GLY A 9 39.05 31.58 -21.98
C GLY A 9 38.29 31.03 -20.78
N ARG A 10 38.03 29.72 -20.77
CA ARG A 10 37.45 29.02 -19.62
C ARG A 10 38.44 29.13 -18.45
N ARG A 11 38.14 29.96 -17.44
CA ARG A 11 38.95 30.09 -16.22
C ARG A 11 39.03 28.71 -15.56
N ARG A 12 40.24 28.27 -15.21
CA ARG A 12 40.41 27.07 -14.38
C ARG A 12 39.93 27.39 -12.96
N PRO A 13 39.08 26.55 -12.35
CA PRO A 13 38.66 26.73 -10.96
C PRO A 13 39.87 26.79 -10.03
N THR A 14 39.80 27.61 -9.00
CA THR A 14 40.82 27.58 -7.93
C THR A 14 40.64 26.33 -7.07
N GLU A 15 41.67 25.95 -6.32
CA GLU A 15 41.57 24.81 -5.38
C GLU A 15 40.44 25.03 -4.36
N GLN A 16 40.26 26.26 -3.88
CA GLN A 16 39.19 26.62 -2.96
C GLN A 16 37.79 26.51 -3.61
N GLU A 17 37.64 26.92 -4.87
CA GLU A 17 36.39 26.75 -5.63
C GLU A 17 36.07 25.26 -5.85
N THR A 18 37.10 24.43 -6.07
CA THR A 18 36.96 22.97 -6.26
C THR A 18 36.52 22.28 -4.97
N ILE A 19 37.17 22.57 -3.83
CA ILE A 19 36.81 22.04 -2.51
C ILE A 19 35.37 22.44 -2.13
N SER A 20 35.00 23.70 -2.40
CA SER A 20 33.65 24.19 -2.13
C SER A 20 32.61 23.44 -2.98
N LEU A 21 32.91 23.18 -4.25
CA LEU A 21 32.03 22.44 -5.15
C LEU A 21 31.84 20.99 -4.69
N GLU A 22 32.92 20.32 -4.28
CA GLU A 22 32.88 18.95 -3.76
C GLU A 22 32.05 18.87 -2.48
N LEU A 23 32.25 19.79 -1.53
CA LEU A 23 31.46 19.86 -0.29
C LEU A 23 29.97 20.09 -0.56
N VAL A 24 29.63 21.02 -1.45
CA VAL A 24 28.23 21.30 -1.81
C VAL A 24 27.61 20.09 -2.52
N SER A 25 28.34 19.46 -3.45
CA SER A 25 27.85 18.27 -4.16
C SER A 25 27.64 17.07 -3.22
N GLY A 26 28.57 16.85 -2.29
CA GLY A 26 28.47 15.80 -1.27
C GLY A 26 27.32 16.05 -0.31
N LEU A 27 27.12 17.30 0.12
CA LEU A 27 25.99 17.68 0.95
C LEU A 27 24.66 17.46 0.24
N LEU A 28 24.55 17.87 -1.03
CA LEU A 28 23.36 17.64 -1.85
C LEU A 28 23.07 16.14 -2.04
N MET A 29 24.10 15.33 -2.22
CA MET A 29 23.96 13.87 -2.31
C MET A 29 23.39 13.29 -1.01
N ILE A 30 23.91 13.70 0.15
CA ILE A 30 23.42 13.23 1.46
C ILE A 30 21.96 13.66 1.67
N ILE A 31 21.64 14.93 1.38
CA ILE A 31 20.27 15.43 1.48
C ILE A 31 19.33 14.64 0.57
N GLY A 32 19.74 14.38 -0.68
CA GLY A 32 18.96 13.58 -1.63
C GLY A 32 18.71 12.16 -1.12
N LEU A 33 19.72 11.53 -0.54
CA LEU A 33 19.61 10.16 0.00
C LEU A 33 18.68 10.11 1.23
N LEU A 34 18.79 11.09 2.12
CA LEU A 34 17.88 11.21 3.28
C LEU A 34 16.44 11.51 2.85
N ALA A 35 16.23 12.41 1.87
CA ALA A 35 14.91 12.71 1.34
C ALA A 35 14.27 11.50 0.67
N PHE A 36 15.06 10.71 -0.08
CA PHE A 36 14.59 9.46 -0.68
C PHE A 36 14.24 8.41 0.38
N ALA A 37 15.09 8.22 1.39
CA ALA A 37 14.81 7.30 2.50
C ALA A 37 13.56 7.74 3.29
N TYR A 38 13.39 9.04 3.51
CA TYR A 38 12.20 9.60 4.15
C TYR A 38 10.95 9.36 3.31
N LEU A 39 11.00 9.55 1.99
CA LEU A 39 9.89 9.26 1.10
C LEU A 39 9.50 7.77 1.18
N PHE A 40 10.49 6.87 1.17
CA PHE A 40 10.23 5.44 1.30
C PHE A 40 9.63 5.09 2.65
N TYR A 41 10.15 5.66 3.75
CA TYR A 41 9.57 5.51 5.08
C TYR A 41 8.13 6.00 5.11
N ALA A 42 7.88 7.22 4.62
CA ALA A 42 6.55 7.81 4.58
C ALA A 42 5.56 6.95 3.78
N ILE A 43 5.99 6.35 2.67
CA ILE A 43 5.19 5.39 1.90
C ILE A 43 4.95 4.11 2.70
N ALA A 44 5.99 3.51 3.26
CA ALA A 44 5.91 2.26 4.00
C ALA A 44 5.12 2.37 5.32
N THR A 45 5.00 3.56 5.89
CA THR A 45 4.21 3.84 7.11
C THR A 45 2.90 4.54 6.82
N SER A 46 2.56 4.81 5.55
CA SER A 46 1.26 5.36 5.19
C SER A 46 0.29 4.20 4.96
N ASP A 47 -0.71 4.11 5.82
CA ASP A 47 -1.74 3.07 5.73
C ASP A 47 -2.53 3.20 4.41
N GLU A 48 -2.77 4.44 3.97
CA GLU A 48 -3.47 4.77 2.71
C GLU A 48 -2.78 4.22 1.44
N ILE A 49 -1.45 4.04 1.45
CA ILE A 49 -0.69 3.49 0.30
C ILE A 49 -0.59 1.96 0.36
N LYS A 50 -0.57 1.38 1.57
CA LYS A 50 -0.69 -0.07 1.75
C LYS A 50 -2.04 -0.55 1.22
N ASP A 51 -3.11 0.14 1.60
CA ASP A 51 -4.49 -0.13 1.18
C ASP A 51 -4.68 -0.06 -0.35
N ALA A 52 -3.85 0.73 -1.04
CA ALA A 52 -3.92 0.91 -2.49
C ALA A 52 -3.13 -0.13 -3.30
N THR A 53 -2.23 -0.90 -2.67
CA THR A 53 -1.28 -1.77 -3.40
C THR A 53 -1.27 -3.22 -2.95
N GLN A 54 -1.78 -3.50 -1.77
CA GLN A 54 -2.01 -4.83 -1.23
C GLN A 54 -3.49 -4.86 -0.82
N GLY A 55 -4.21 -5.95 -1.06
CA GLY A 55 -5.57 -6.03 -0.54
C GLY A 55 -5.52 -5.79 0.97
N LEU A 56 -6.58 -5.18 1.49
CA LEU A 56 -6.65 -4.80 2.90
C LEU A 56 -6.47 -6.06 3.76
N ASP A 57 -5.39 -6.13 4.52
CA ASP A 57 -5.17 -7.15 5.55
C ASP A 57 -6.03 -6.79 6.76
N ILE A 58 -7.05 -7.59 7.04
CA ILE A 58 -7.97 -7.35 8.15
C ILE A 58 -7.35 -7.95 9.42
N GLU A 59 -6.65 -7.10 10.17
CA GLU A 59 -5.98 -7.43 11.43
C GLU A 59 -6.99 -8.00 12.45
N GLY A 60 -6.97 -9.32 12.66
CA GLY A 60 -7.74 -10.00 13.70
C GLY A 60 -8.40 -11.31 13.28
N ILE A 61 -8.84 -11.41 12.02
CA ILE A 61 -9.51 -12.60 11.48
C ILE A 61 -8.55 -13.41 10.58
N GLY A 62 -7.46 -12.77 10.13
CA GLY A 62 -6.50 -13.38 9.22
C GLY A 62 -7.11 -13.58 7.83
N ILE A 63 -7.82 -12.58 7.33
CA ILE A 63 -8.38 -12.55 5.98
C ILE A 63 -8.02 -11.22 5.31
N GLU A 64 -7.60 -11.31 4.07
CA GLU A 64 -7.47 -10.20 3.15
C GLU A 64 -8.68 -10.23 2.19
N VAL A 65 -9.26 -9.08 1.91
CA VAL A 65 -10.40 -8.97 0.98
C VAL A 65 -9.99 -8.18 -0.25
N ARG A 66 -10.20 -8.78 -1.42
CA ARG A 66 -9.93 -8.16 -2.72
C ARG A 66 -11.22 -8.00 -3.51
N LYS A 67 -11.48 -6.80 -4.02
CA LYS A 67 -12.55 -6.60 -5.00
C LYS A 67 -12.09 -7.08 -6.38
N VAL A 68 -12.89 -7.93 -7.00
CA VAL A 68 -12.69 -8.43 -8.37
C VAL A 68 -13.80 -7.88 -9.25
N GLU A 69 -13.41 -7.26 -10.36
CA GLU A 69 -14.33 -6.71 -11.36
C GLU A 69 -14.09 -7.44 -12.70
N PRO A 70 -14.71 -8.61 -12.94
CA PRO A 70 -14.46 -9.40 -14.13
C PRO A 70 -15.18 -8.82 -15.36
N GLU A 71 -14.60 -9.01 -16.56
CA GLU A 71 -15.23 -8.57 -17.80
C GLU A 71 -16.50 -9.37 -18.09
N GLY A 72 -17.66 -8.70 -18.04
CA GLY A 72 -18.96 -9.30 -18.36
C GLY A 72 -19.65 -10.02 -17.20
N GLU A 73 -19.05 -10.01 -16.01
CA GLU A 73 -19.63 -10.56 -14.78
C GLU A 73 -19.86 -9.46 -13.73
N VAL A 74 -20.66 -9.80 -12.71
CA VAL A 74 -20.91 -8.92 -11.58
C VAL A 74 -19.66 -8.86 -10.71
N ALA A 75 -19.25 -7.65 -10.32
CA ALA A 75 -18.14 -7.48 -9.40
C ALA A 75 -18.43 -8.18 -8.06
N TYR A 76 -17.41 -8.84 -7.51
CA TYR A 76 -17.51 -9.57 -6.25
C TYR A 76 -16.29 -9.32 -5.38
N PHE A 77 -16.40 -9.72 -4.11
CA PHE A 77 -15.30 -9.67 -3.16
C PHE A 77 -14.76 -11.08 -2.96
N GLU A 78 -13.46 -11.24 -3.15
CA GLU A 78 -12.71 -12.47 -2.97
C GLU A 78 -11.98 -12.43 -1.63
N ILE A 79 -12.08 -13.53 -0.88
CA ILE A 79 -11.39 -13.71 0.40
C ILE A 79 -10.05 -14.41 0.16
N ILE A 80 -9.01 -13.92 0.81
CA ILE A 80 -7.67 -14.51 0.82
C ILE A 80 -7.30 -14.73 2.29
N PRO A 81 -7.39 -15.97 2.81
CA PRO A 81 -7.03 -16.24 4.20
C PRO A 81 -5.51 -16.18 4.40
N ALA A 82 -5.10 -15.70 5.57
CA ALA A 82 -3.72 -15.74 6.04
C ALA A 82 -3.29 -17.20 6.29
N PRO A 83 -2.10 -17.63 5.83
CA PRO A 83 -1.62 -18.99 6.02
C PRO A 83 -1.54 -19.39 7.51
N GLY A 84 -2.23 -20.47 7.90
CA GLY A 84 -2.32 -20.93 9.28
C GLY A 84 -3.13 -20.01 10.20
N GLY A 85 -3.93 -19.09 9.63
CA GLY A 85 -4.81 -18.20 10.38
C GLY A 85 -6.15 -18.85 10.75
N PRO A 86 -6.93 -18.23 11.67
CA PRO A 86 -8.23 -18.75 12.11
C PRO A 86 -9.22 -19.02 10.97
N ALA A 87 -9.19 -18.19 9.92
CA ALA A 87 -10.04 -18.37 8.75
C ALA A 87 -9.67 -19.63 7.94
N GLU A 88 -8.38 -19.90 7.74
CA GLU A 88 -7.95 -21.13 7.05
C GLU A 88 -8.29 -22.39 7.88
N GLU A 89 -8.14 -22.33 9.20
CA GLU A 89 -8.52 -23.42 10.12
C GLU A 89 -10.03 -23.71 10.09
N LYS A 90 -10.85 -22.66 9.95
CA LYS A 90 -12.31 -22.77 9.74
C LYS A 90 -12.69 -23.22 8.32
N GLY A 91 -11.72 -23.40 7.43
CA GLY A 91 -11.91 -23.96 6.09
C GLY A 91 -12.13 -22.93 4.99
N VAL A 92 -11.98 -21.64 5.26
CA VAL A 92 -11.98 -20.58 4.25
C VAL A 92 -10.78 -20.78 3.32
N ARG A 93 -11.00 -20.64 2.02
CA ARG A 93 -9.98 -20.80 0.99
C ARG A 93 -9.81 -19.53 0.17
N ALA A 94 -8.61 -19.35 -0.36
CA ALA A 94 -8.36 -18.29 -1.32
C ALA A 94 -9.23 -18.52 -2.56
N GLY A 95 -9.97 -17.49 -2.98
CA GLY A 95 -10.92 -17.58 -4.08
C GLY A 95 -12.38 -17.62 -3.65
N ASP A 96 -12.65 -17.80 -2.35
CA ASP A 96 -14.01 -17.81 -1.82
C ASP A 96 -14.66 -16.42 -1.99
N ARG A 97 -15.95 -16.42 -2.36
CA ARG A 97 -16.71 -15.19 -2.58
C ARG A 97 -17.40 -14.75 -1.29
N LEU A 98 -17.19 -13.50 -0.90
CA LEU A 98 -17.89 -12.89 0.22
C LEU A 98 -19.28 -12.39 -0.23
N THR A 99 -20.32 -13.07 0.23
CA THR A 99 -21.73 -12.75 -0.11
C THR A 99 -22.47 -12.07 1.03
N LYS A 100 -22.09 -12.35 2.29
CA LYS A 100 -22.76 -11.86 3.49
C LYS A 100 -21.78 -11.78 4.66
N VAL A 101 -21.88 -10.71 5.46
CA VAL A 101 -21.18 -10.55 6.74
C VAL A 101 -22.23 -10.33 7.82
N GLU A 102 -22.31 -11.23 8.79
CA GLU A 102 -23.35 -11.24 9.82
C GLU A 102 -24.74 -11.12 9.17
N ASP A 103 -25.54 -10.11 9.49
CA ASP A 103 -26.87 -9.87 8.88
C ASP A 103 -26.84 -8.99 7.62
N THR A 104 -25.66 -8.57 7.17
CA THR A 104 -25.51 -7.63 6.04
C THR A 104 -25.12 -8.36 4.76
N GLU A 105 -26.01 -8.34 3.76
CA GLU A 105 -25.69 -8.81 2.41
C GLU A 105 -24.67 -7.87 1.74
N ILE A 106 -23.60 -8.45 1.21
CA ILE A 106 -22.56 -7.73 0.50
C ILE A 106 -22.98 -7.56 -0.95
N THR A 107 -23.14 -6.30 -1.36
CA THR A 107 -23.50 -5.97 -2.73
C THR A 107 -22.29 -5.51 -3.54
N PRO A 108 -22.29 -5.69 -4.87
CA PRO A 108 -21.19 -5.26 -5.75
C PRO A 108 -20.87 -3.76 -5.69
N GLY A 109 -21.83 -2.94 -5.23
CA GLY A 109 -21.70 -1.51 -5.08
C GLY A 109 -20.93 -1.07 -3.84
N PHE A 110 -20.55 -2.01 -2.96
CA PHE A 110 -19.77 -1.67 -1.77
C PHE A 110 -18.35 -1.28 -2.16
N SER A 111 -17.74 -0.40 -1.36
CA SER A 111 -16.31 -0.17 -1.39
C SER A 111 -15.60 -1.15 -0.45
N ILE A 112 -14.31 -1.41 -0.72
CA ILE A 112 -13.47 -2.24 0.15
C ILE A 112 -13.50 -1.71 1.59
N ALA A 113 -13.42 -0.38 1.78
CA ALA A 113 -13.49 0.26 3.09
C ALA A 113 -14.87 0.15 3.80
N GLN A 114 -15.95 -0.18 3.06
CA GLN A 114 -17.25 -0.49 3.67
C GLN A 114 -17.29 -1.95 4.13
N VAL A 115 -16.75 -2.86 3.32
CA VAL A 115 -16.65 -4.29 3.66
C VAL A 115 -15.73 -4.49 4.87
N ASP A 116 -14.60 -3.80 4.91
CA ASP A 116 -13.66 -3.83 6.04
C ASP A 116 -14.33 -3.36 7.34
N ARG A 117 -15.10 -2.27 7.31
CA ARG A 117 -15.88 -1.80 8.46
C ARG A 117 -16.96 -2.77 8.94
N LEU A 118 -17.46 -3.65 8.07
CA LEU A 118 -18.39 -4.70 8.46
C LEU A 118 -17.67 -5.88 9.10
N LEU A 119 -16.43 -6.14 8.70
CA LEU A 119 -15.59 -7.21 9.23
C LEU A 119 -14.86 -6.80 10.53
N GLN A 120 -14.68 -5.49 10.76
CA GLN A 120 -14.17 -4.95 12.01
C GLN A 120 -15.32 -4.72 13.00
N GLU A 121 -15.48 -5.61 13.97
CA GLU A 121 -16.34 -5.31 15.11
C GLU A 121 -15.69 -4.29 16.05
N PRO A 122 -16.39 -3.20 16.43
CA PRO A 122 -15.80 -2.16 17.26
C PRO A 122 -15.62 -2.54 18.75
N ASP A 123 -16.10 -3.70 19.24
CA ASP A 123 -16.25 -3.87 20.70
C ASP A 123 -16.19 -5.30 21.29
N VAL A 124 -15.55 -6.27 20.63
CA VAL A 124 -15.40 -7.63 21.20
C VAL A 124 -13.96 -7.94 21.59
N LYS A 125 -13.77 -8.35 22.85
CA LYS A 125 -12.50 -8.91 23.31
C LYS A 125 -12.35 -10.30 22.68
N ARG A 126 -11.33 -10.42 21.82
CA ARG A 126 -10.73 -11.59 21.10
C ARG A 126 -10.94 -13.03 21.60
N ALA A 127 -11.38 -13.27 22.83
CA ALA A 127 -11.55 -14.61 23.39
C ALA A 127 -12.99 -15.16 23.27
N ASP A 128 -13.97 -14.29 23.02
CA ASP A 128 -15.40 -14.65 23.06
C ASP A 128 -16.12 -14.45 21.71
N ASP A 129 -15.36 -14.31 20.62
CA ASP A 129 -15.86 -13.89 19.32
C ASP A 129 -16.51 -15.04 18.51
N ASP A 130 -17.79 -14.94 18.20
CA ASP A 130 -18.64 -15.97 17.61
C ASP A 130 -19.05 -15.71 16.14
N PHE A 131 -18.29 -14.87 15.41
CA PHE A 131 -18.50 -14.55 13.98
C PHE A 131 -19.05 -15.70 13.12
N GLU A 132 -20.16 -15.42 12.42
CA GLU A 132 -20.87 -16.36 11.55
C GLU A 132 -20.74 -15.91 10.07
N ILE A 133 -19.69 -16.39 9.39
CA ILE A 133 -19.43 -16.09 7.98
C ILE A 133 -20.15 -17.13 7.10
N SER A 134 -21.05 -16.69 6.23
CA SER A 134 -21.69 -17.53 5.21
C SER A 134 -20.91 -17.46 3.88
N ILE A 135 -20.37 -18.60 3.45
CA ILE A 135 -19.58 -18.73 2.21
C ILE A 135 -20.26 -19.74 1.29
N GLU A 136 -20.39 -19.42 0.00
CA GLU A 136 -20.80 -20.38 -1.02
C GLU A 136 -19.58 -20.98 -1.75
N PHE A 137 -19.50 -22.31 -1.77
CA PHE A 137 -18.47 -23.05 -2.51
C PHE A 137 -18.97 -23.35 -3.92
N LEU A 138 -18.16 -23.04 -4.93
CA LEU A 138 -18.37 -23.40 -6.34
C LEU A 138 -17.74 -24.75 -6.69
#